data_AF-A0A7Z8VGC2-F1
#
_entry.id   AF-A0A7Z8VGC2-F1
#
_cell.length_a   1.000
_cell.length_b   1.000
_cell.length_c   1.000
_cell.angle_alpha   90.00
_cell.angle_beta   90.00
_cell.angle_gamma   90.00
#
_symmetry.space_group_name_H-M   'P 1'
#
loop_
_entity.id
_entity.type
_entity.pdbx_description
1 polymer ?
#
loop_
_entity_poly.entity_id
_entity_poly.type
_entity_poly.pdbx_seq_one_letter_code
_entity_poly.pdbx_strand_id
1 'polypeptide(L)'
;LKIAQKNAQLNQTTDIHFLQSNWFDQLADESFDFIVSNPPYIAPDDPHLDQGDVYFEPESALIAEQQGLADIMHISKHSQHYLNKGGYLILEHGYNQKQSVHDILQQHQYQNIHCLHDLSGQPRISYAQCSAPTDKPK
;
A
#
# COMPACT_ATOMS: atom_id res chain seq x y z
N LEU A 1 4.22 -13.45 -8.68
CA LEU A 1 5.63 -13.20 -9.05
C LEU A 1 5.96 -13.40 -10.54
N LYS A 2 5.67 -14.57 -11.15
CA LYS A 2 6.05 -14.88 -12.55
C LYS A 2 5.65 -13.81 -13.57
N ILE A 3 4.45 -13.24 -13.47
CA ILE A 3 3.97 -12.18 -14.36
C ILE A 3 4.82 -10.90 -14.20
N ALA A 4 5.13 -10.50 -12.98
CA ALA A 4 5.94 -9.31 -12.71
C ALA A 4 7.37 -9.47 -13.28
N GLN A 5 7.99 -10.64 -13.13
CA GLN A 5 9.29 -10.95 -13.73
C GLN A 5 9.25 -10.90 -15.26
N LYS A 6 8.19 -11.44 -15.87
CA LYS A 6 7.97 -11.35 -17.31
C LYS A 6 7.83 -9.89 -17.76
N ASN A 7 7.10 -9.07 -17.02
CA ASN A 7 6.94 -7.65 -17.33
C ASN A 7 8.27 -6.90 -17.26
N ALA A 8 9.11 -7.15 -16.25
CA ALA A 8 10.44 -6.57 -16.20
C ALA A 8 11.32 -6.99 -17.38
N GLN A 9 11.26 -8.26 -17.79
CA GLN A 9 11.98 -8.73 -18.98
C GLN A 9 11.52 -8.01 -20.26
N LEU A 10 10.20 -7.88 -20.47
CA LEU A 10 9.64 -7.21 -21.63
C LEU A 10 10.01 -5.72 -21.69
N ASN A 11 10.12 -5.07 -20.53
CA ASN A 11 10.49 -3.66 -20.41
C ASN A 11 11.99 -3.43 -20.20
N GLN A 12 12.82 -4.48 -20.33
CA GLN A 12 14.27 -4.43 -20.18
C GLN A 12 14.74 -3.78 -18.85
N THR A 13 13.95 -3.96 -17.79
CA THR A 13 14.24 -3.38 -16.48
C THR A 13 15.15 -4.33 -15.70
N THR A 14 16.37 -3.91 -15.45
CA THR A 14 17.44 -4.77 -14.90
C THR A 14 17.72 -4.54 -13.42
N ASP A 15 17.35 -3.38 -12.87
CA ASP A 15 17.56 -3.02 -11.47
C ASP A 15 16.31 -3.27 -10.62
N ILE A 16 15.85 -4.53 -10.60
CA ILE A 16 14.68 -4.96 -9.82
C ILE A 16 15.01 -6.27 -9.12
N HIS A 17 14.80 -6.30 -7.81
CA HIS A 17 14.80 -7.53 -7.03
C HIS A 17 13.37 -8.00 -6.76
N PHE A 18 13.09 -9.27 -7.03
CA PHE A 18 11.76 -9.87 -6.86
C PHE A 18 11.76 -10.80 -5.65
N LEU A 19 10.94 -10.48 -4.66
CA LEU A 19 10.73 -11.28 -3.46
C LEU A 19 9.26 -11.69 -3.35
N GLN A 20 9.00 -12.97 -3.11
CA GLN A 20 7.66 -13.42 -2.71
C GLN A 20 7.59 -13.38 -1.18
N SER A 21 6.75 -12.50 -0.67
CA SER A 21 6.54 -12.28 0.77
C SER A 21 5.05 -12.16 1.05
N ASN A 22 4.65 -12.45 2.28
CA ASN A 22 3.41 -11.94 2.83
C ASN A 22 3.75 -10.61 3.52
N TRP A 23 3.38 -9.49 2.88
CA TRP A 23 3.80 -8.16 3.30
C TRP A 23 5.31 -8.10 3.63
N PHE A 24 5.66 -7.89 4.90
CA PHE A 24 7.03 -7.70 5.35
C PHE A 24 7.72 -8.98 5.85
N ASP A 25 7.04 -10.13 5.86
CA ASP A 25 7.50 -11.37 6.52
C ASP A 25 8.84 -11.92 6.03
N GLN A 26 9.21 -11.66 4.77
CA GLN A 26 10.47 -12.11 4.17
C GLN A 26 11.53 -11.01 4.06
N LEU A 27 11.24 -9.79 4.52
CA LEU A 27 12.19 -8.68 4.52
C LEU A 27 13.08 -8.75 5.75
N ALA A 28 14.40 -8.81 5.52
CA ALA A 28 15.42 -8.85 6.57
C ALA A 28 15.79 -7.43 7.02
N ASP A 29 17.09 -7.10 6.99
CA ASP A 29 17.62 -5.82 7.48
C ASP A 29 17.56 -4.67 6.45
N GLU A 30 16.71 -4.79 5.44
CA GLU A 30 16.53 -3.78 4.39
C GLU A 30 15.79 -2.54 4.92
N SER A 31 16.13 -1.38 4.37
CA SER A 31 15.44 -0.11 4.59
C SER A 31 15.30 0.63 3.27
N PHE A 32 14.17 1.32 3.11
CA PHE A 32 13.77 1.96 1.87
C PHE A 32 13.55 3.46 2.08
N ASP A 33 13.85 4.27 1.06
CA ASP A 33 13.47 5.67 1.03
C ASP A 33 11.98 5.84 0.72
N PHE A 34 11.42 4.90 -0.04
CA PHE A 34 10.01 4.88 -0.43
C PHE A 34 9.45 3.47 -0.28
N ILE A 35 8.28 3.37 0.35
CA ILE A 35 7.43 2.19 0.27
C ILE A 35 6.16 2.61 -0.45
N VAL A 36 5.88 1.96 -1.58
CA VAL A 36 4.70 2.22 -2.42
C VAL A 36 3.85 0.96 -2.44
N SER A 37 2.56 1.10 -2.16
CA SER A 37 1.63 -0.01 -2.22
C SER A 37 0.30 0.41 -2.84
N ASN A 38 -0.23 -0.46 -3.68
CA ASN A 38 -1.64 -0.48 -4.07
C ASN A 38 -2.25 -1.76 -3.48
N PRO A 39 -2.60 -1.77 -2.18
CA PRO A 39 -3.15 -2.94 -1.52
C PRO A 39 -4.64 -3.14 -1.87
N PRO A 40 -5.21 -4.32 -1.60
CA PRO A 40 -6.66 -4.49 -1.61
C PRO A 40 -7.32 -3.47 -0.68
N TYR A 41 -8.37 -2.81 -1.15
CA TYR A 41 -9.04 -1.74 -0.39
C TYR A 41 -10.56 -1.72 -0.53
N ILE A 42 -11.15 -2.70 -1.23
CA ILE A 42 -12.60 -2.81 -1.38
C ILE A 42 -13.17 -3.55 -0.15
N ALA A 43 -14.31 -3.08 0.36
CA ALA A 43 -14.98 -3.76 1.47
C ALA A 43 -15.62 -5.07 0.98
N PRO A 44 -15.71 -6.12 1.82
CA PRO A 44 -16.29 -7.41 1.40
C PRO A 44 -17.77 -7.33 0.99
N ASP A 45 -18.48 -6.31 1.45
CA ASP A 45 -19.90 -6.05 1.19
C ASP A 45 -20.13 -4.95 0.13
N ASP A 46 -19.09 -4.53 -0.59
CA ASP A 46 -19.22 -3.46 -1.58
C ASP A 46 -19.97 -3.94 -2.83
N PRO A 47 -21.10 -3.30 -3.20
CA PRO A 47 -21.89 -3.69 -4.37
C PRO A 47 -21.15 -3.53 -5.71
N HIS A 48 -20.01 -2.83 -5.75
CA HIS A 48 -19.17 -2.70 -6.94
C HIS A 48 -18.36 -3.97 -7.24
N LEU A 49 -18.25 -4.93 -6.31
CA LEU A 49 -17.63 -6.24 -6.57
C LEU A 49 -18.41 -7.04 -7.62
N ASP A 50 -19.72 -6.82 -7.72
CA ASP A 50 -20.61 -7.48 -8.69
C ASP A 50 -20.74 -6.71 -10.02
N GLN A 51 -19.99 -5.62 -10.22
CA GLN A 51 -20.11 -4.75 -11.40
C GLN A 51 -18.77 -4.51 -12.10
N GLY A 52 -18.72 -4.78 -13.41
CA GLY A 52 -17.59 -4.42 -14.29
C GLY A 52 -16.43 -5.43 -14.31
N ASP A 53 -15.24 -4.96 -14.74
CA ASP A 53 -14.02 -5.78 -14.91
C ASP A 53 -13.49 -6.38 -13.59
N VAL A 54 -13.97 -5.86 -12.45
CA VAL A 54 -13.65 -6.28 -11.07
C VAL A 54 -14.07 -7.74 -10.82
N TYR A 55 -15.12 -8.22 -11.51
CA TYR A 55 -15.62 -9.58 -11.39
C TYR A 55 -14.59 -10.66 -11.78
N PHE A 56 -13.62 -10.34 -12.64
CA PHE A 56 -12.62 -11.29 -13.13
C PHE A 56 -11.30 -11.28 -12.35
N GLU A 57 -11.15 -10.38 -11.37
CA GLU A 57 -9.96 -10.34 -10.52
C GLU A 57 -10.13 -11.23 -9.28
N PRO A 58 -9.05 -11.89 -8.80
CA PRO A 58 -9.13 -12.73 -7.61
C PRO A 58 -9.53 -11.91 -6.39
N GLU A 59 -10.48 -12.40 -5.60
CA GLU A 59 -11.03 -11.71 -4.41
C GLU A 59 -9.95 -11.18 -3.46
N SER A 60 -8.84 -11.92 -3.28
CA SER A 60 -7.70 -11.51 -2.44
C SER A 60 -6.95 -10.27 -2.93
N ALA A 61 -7.12 -9.86 -4.19
CA ALA A 61 -6.54 -8.63 -4.75
C ALA A 61 -7.46 -7.41 -4.56
N LEU A 62 -8.73 -7.65 -4.21
CA LEU A 62 -9.77 -6.63 -4.18
C LEU A 62 -10.23 -6.34 -2.75
N ILE A 63 -10.49 -7.39 -1.98
CA ILE A 63 -11.19 -7.31 -0.70
C ILE A 63 -10.20 -7.18 0.45
N ALA A 64 -10.41 -6.17 1.30
CA ALA A 64 -9.80 -6.07 2.61
C ALA A 64 -10.86 -6.02 3.71
N GLU A 65 -10.59 -6.68 4.84
CA GLU A 65 -11.47 -6.63 6.02
C GLU A 65 -11.53 -5.19 6.60
N GLN A 66 -12.37 -4.99 7.62
CA GLN A 66 -12.53 -3.69 8.30
C GLN A 66 -12.88 -2.55 7.33
N GLN A 67 -13.89 -2.78 6.48
CA GLN A 67 -14.35 -1.80 5.47
C GLN A 67 -13.26 -1.44 4.45
N GLY A 68 -12.45 -2.43 4.04
CA GLY A 68 -11.38 -2.22 3.06
C GLY A 68 -10.10 -1.59 3.61
N LEU A 69 -9.93 -1.53 4.94
CA LEU A 69 -8.80 -0.82 5.56
C LEU A 69 -7.78 -1.74 6.24
N ALA A 70 -8.07 -3.04 6.41
CA ALA A 70 -7.22 -3.96 7.17
C ALA A 70 -5.76 -3.98 6.67
N ASP A 71 -5.57 -4.13 5.36
CA ASP A 71 -4.24 -4.16 4.76
C ASP A 71 -3.54 -2.80 4.81
N ILE A 72 -4.29 -1.70 4.61
CA ILE A 72 -3.77 -0.33 4.77
C ILE A 72 -3.24 -0.11 6.19
N MET A 73 -3.97 -0.56 7.21
CA MET A 73 -3.53 -0.46 8.60
C MET A 73 -2.30 -1.32 8.87
N HIS A 74 -2.28 -2.56 8.37
CA HIS A 74 -1.13 -3.45 8.50
C HIS A 74 0.11 -2.82 7.87
N ILE A 75 0.02 -2.38 6.61
CA ILE A 75 1.13 -1.76 5.90
C ILE A 75 1.60 -0.50 6.62
N SER A 76 0.68 0.41 6.96
CA SER A 76 1.03 1.66 7.65
C SER A 76 1.77 1.42 8.96
N LYS A 77 1.34 0.44 9.75
CA LYS A 77 2.01 0.09 11.01
C LYS A 77 3.41 -0.49 10.77
N HIS A 78 3.54 -1.42 9.84
CA HIS A 78 4.77 -2.19 9.66
C HIS A 78 5.82 -1.45 8.84
N SER A 79 5.42 -0.58 7.90
CA SER A 79 6.32 0.22 7.07
C SER A 79 7.31 1.08 7.86
N GLN A 80 6.96 1.51 9.08
CA GLN A 80 7.86 2.32 9.92
C GLN A 80 9.17 1.62 10.27
N HIS A 81 9.18 0.29 10.32
CA HIS A 81 10.37 -0.52 10.60
C HIS A 81 11.32 -0.64 9.40
N TYR A 82 10.81 -0.35 8.20
CA TYR A 82 11.53 -0.55 6.94
C TYR A 82 11.74 0.77 6.19
N LEU A 83 11.32 1.90 6.74
CA LEU A 83 11.59 3.22 6.15
C LEU A 83 12.85 3.83 6.75
N ASN A 84 13.67 4.43 5.90
CA ASN A 84 14.71 5.34 6.34
C ASN A 84 14.09 6.56 7.05
N LYS A 85 14.89 7.24 7.88
CA LYS A 85 14.48 8.52 8.46
C LYS A 85 14.23 9.53 7.34
N GLY A 86 13.03 10.08 7.29
CA GLY A 86 12.59 10.99 6.24
C GLY A 86 12.06 10.28 4.98
N GLY A 87 12.00 8.95 4.96
CA GLY A 87 11.38 8.17 3.90
C GLY A 87 9.86 8.28 3.89
N TYR A 88 9.24 7.86 2.78
CA TYR A 88 7.81 8.04 2.55
C TYR A 88 7.07 6.72 2.38
N LEU A 89 5.89 6.65 3.00
CA LEU A 89 4.87 5.66 2.66
C LEU A 89 3.88 6.29 1.69
N ILE A 90 3.59 5.60 0.59
CA ILE A 90 2.65 6.01 -0.46
C ILE A 90 1.65 4.88 -0.66
N LEU A 91 0.37 5.16 -0.46
CA LEU A 91 -0.72 4.19 -0.51
C LEU A 91 -1.79 4.63 -1.48
N GLU A 92 -2.15 3.75 -2.42
CA GLU A 92 -3.42 3.86 -3.12
C GLU A 92 -4.57 3.37 -2.25
N HIS A 93 -5.75 3.99 -2.37
CA HIS A 93 -6.96 3.62 -1.64
C HIS A 93 -8.24 3.98 -2.40
N GLY A 94 -9.39 3.53 -1.91
CA GLY A 94 -10.71 3.88 -2.44
C GLY A 94 -11.02 5.38 -2.31
N TYR A 95 -11.85 5.92 -3.22
CA TYR A 95 -12.15 7.36 -3.28
C TYR A 95 -12.81 7.91 -2.00
N ASN A 96 -13.54 7.07 -1.29
CA ASN A 96 -14.23 7.37 -0.04
C ASN A 96 -13.37 7.15 1.22
N GLN A 97 -12.15 6.60 1.10
CA GLN A 97 -11.32 6.21 2.24
C GLN A 97 -10.32 7.30 2.68
N LYS A 98 -10.26 8.44 1.99
CA LYS A 98 -9.28 9.52 2.24
C LYS A 98 -9.15 9.87 3.73
N GLN A 99 -10.27 10.10 4.42
CA GLN A 99 -10.23 10.51 5.83
C GLN A 99 -9.73 9.37 6.72
N SER A 100 -10.22 8.15 6.52
CA SER A 100 -9.79 6.99 7.29
C SER A 100 -8.31 6.70 7.12
N VAL A 101 -7.78 6.79 5.90
CA VAL A 101 -6.34 6.62 5.62
C VAL A 101 -5.51 7.71 6.28
N HIS A 102 -5.96 8.96 6.21
CA HIS A 102 -5.32 10.06 6.93
C HIS A 102 -5.24 9.78 8.44
N ASP A 103 -6.35 9.34 9.05
CA ASP A 103 -6.41 9.08 10.49
C ASP A 103 -5.52 7.89 10.89
N ILE A 104 -5.45 6.84 10.06
CA ILE A 104 -4.53 5.70 10.26
C ILE A 104 -3.07 6.17 10.22
N LEU A 105 -2.69 6.98 9.23
CA LEU A 105 -1.33 7.50 9.10
C LEU A 105 -0.97 8.41 10.29
N GLN A 106 -1.92 9.25 10.74
CA GLN A 106 -1.74 10.10 11.91
C GLN A 106 -1.61 9.28 13.21
N GLN A 107 -2.42 8.23 13.38
CA GLN A 107 -2.35 7.33 14.53
C GLN A 107 -0.99 6.62 14.61
N HIS A 108 -0.42 6.25 13.46
CA HIS A 108 0.94 5.72 13.37
C HIS A 108 2.01 6.82 13.34
N GLN A 109 1.70 8.07 13.69
CA GLN A 109 2.68 9.15 13.86
C GLN A 109 3.46 9.53 12.58
N TYR A 110 2.91 9.24 11.40
CA TYR A 110 3.44 9.81 10.17
C TYR A 110 3.24 11.33 10.12
N GLN A 111 4.14 12.02 9.43
CA GLN A 111 4.11 13.47 9.25
C GLN A 111 3.88 13.83 7.79
N ASN A 112 3.61 15.11 7.49
CA ASN A 112 3.43 15.60 6.12
C ASN A 112 2.44 14.75 5.31
N ILE A 113 1.27 14.45 5.91
CA ILE A 113 0.23 13.62 5.31
C ILE A 113 -0.50 14.44 4.25
N HIS A 114 -0.51 13.93 3.03
CA HIS A 114 -1.15 14.55 1.88
C HIS A 114 -1.91 13.51 1.06
N CYS A 115 -2.86 13.99 0.23
CA CYS A 115 -3.65 13.14 -0.64
C CYS A 115 -3.76 13.76 -2.04
N LEU A 116 -3.41 12.97 -3.06
CA LEU A 116 -3.53 13.30 -4.47
C LEU A 116 -4.84 12.73 -5.04
N HIS A 117 -5.35 13.42 -6.04
CA HIS A 117 -6.53 13.00 -6.78
C HIS A 117 -6.11 12.35 -8.10
N ASP A 118 -6.88 11.38 -8.57
CA ASP A 118 -6.74 10.79 -9.90
C ASP A 118 -7.21 11.76 -11.00
N LEU A 119 -7.12 11.32 -12.26
CA LEU A 119 -7.54 12.11 -13.42
C LEU A 119 -9.04 12.41 -13.45
N SER A 120 -9.85 11.67 -12.69
CA SER A 120 -11.29 11.89 -12.51
C SER A 120 -11.60 12.84 -11.34
N GLY A 121 -10.57 13.38 -10.68
CA GLY A 121 -10.71 14.29 -9.56
C GLY A 121 -11.13 13.62 -8.26
N GLN A 122 -11.02 12.29 -8.16
CA GLN A 122 -11.33 11.55 -6.94
C GLN A 122 -10.07 11.33 -6.10
N PRO A 123 -10.14 11.39 -4.76
CA PRO A 123 -9.03 11.01 -3.90
C PRO A 123 -8.54 9.60 -4.26
N ARG A 124 -7.23 9.40 -4.38
CA ARG A 124 -6.70 8.10 -4.81
C ARG A 124 -5.43 7.67 -4.10
N ILE A 125 -4.51 8.61 -3.88
CA ILE A 125 -3.20 8.30 -3.32
C ILE A 125 -3.00 9.15 -2.07
N SER A 126 -2.71 8.52 -0.94
CA SER A 126 -2.24 9.20 0.27
C SER A 126 -0.76 8.93 0.48
N TYR A 127 0.02 9.95 0.81
CA TYR A 127 1.43 9.80 1.13
C TYR A 127 1.80 10.57 2.39
N ALA A 128 2.75 10.01 3.14
CA ALA A 128 3.22 10.60 4.38
C ALA A 128 4.66 10.20 4.69
N GLN A 129 5.35 11.05 5.46
CA GLN A 129 6.75 10.92 5.80
C GLN A 129 6.95 10.25 7.16
N CYS A 130 7.86 9.29 7.23
CA CYS A 130 8.35 8.70 8.47
C CYS A 130 9.46 9.58 9.06
N SER A 131 9.17 10.31 10.15
CA SER A 131 10.16 11.17 10.82
C SER A 131 11.07 10.43 11.80
N ALA A 132 10.60 9.29 12.31
CA ALA A 132 11.29 8.46 13.28
C ALA A 132 10.98 6.98 13.01
N PRO A 133 11.86 6.27 12.28
CA PRO A 133 11.73 4.82 12.10
C PRO A 133 11.72 4.11 13.45
N THR A 134 10.91 3.07 13.57
CA THR A 134 10.82 2.23 14.77
C THR A 134 11.77 1.04 14.67
N ASP A 135 12.24 0.53 15.80
CA ASP A 135 13.07 -0.67 15.83
C ASP A 135 12.29 -1.88 15.30
N LYS A 136 12.95 -2.69 14.46
CA LYS A 136 12.35 -3.91 13.89
C LYS A 136 11.90 -4.86 15.02
N PRO A 137 10.72 -5.48 14.91
CA PRO A 137 10.29 -6.50 15.87
C PRO A 137 11.30 -7.66 15.88
N LYS A 138 11.62 -8.16 17.08
CA LYS A 138 12.52 -9.30 17.30
C LYS A 138 11.93 -10.62 16.84
#